data_AF-A0A2R6T6H0-F1
#
_entry.id   AF-A0A2R6T6H0-F1
#
_cell.length_a   1.000
_cell.length_b   1.000
_cell.length_c   1.000
_cell.angle_alpha   90.00
_cell.angle_beta   90.00
_cell.angle_gamma   90.00
#
_symmetry.space_group_name_H-M   'P 1'
#
loop_
_entity.id
_entity.type
_entity.pdbx_description
1 polymer ?
#
loop_
_entity_poly.entity_id
_entity_poly.type
_entity_poly.pdbx_seq_one_letter_code
_entity_poly.pdbx_strand_id
1 'polypeptide(L)'
;MKDGWKDKLEKLKVFFKSSLEPAQSARVVAYDEIDAFLLLCFSDALGIPNPYSYYMSELLPYIAEDLPAWENRMVSDRLEGLQHLASDKLEQHTL
;
A
#
# COMPACT_ATOMS: atom_id res chain seq x y z
N MET A 1 43.51 3.54 -18.79
CA MET A 1 43.33 4.16 -17.45
C MET A 1 42.13 5.11 -17.37
N LYS A 2 41.60 5.66 -18.47
CA LYS A 2 40.45 6.60 -18.46
C LYS A 2 39.08 5.91 -18.32
N ASP A 3 39.00 4.60 -18.50
CA ASP A 3 37.71 3.88 -18.62
C ASP A 3 37.13 3.45 -17.27
N GLY A 4 37.97 3.14 -16.28
CA GLY A 4 37.52 2.75 -14.93
C GLY A 4 36.93 3.91 -14.11
N TRP A 5 37.28 5.16 -14.43
CA TRP A 5 36.69 6.32 -13.76
C TRP A 5 35.27 6.61 -14.25
N LYS A 6 35.00 6.36 -15.53
CA LYS A 6 33.65 6.46 -16.10
C LYS A 6 32.71 5.40 -15.52
N ASP A 7 33.19 4.17 -15.32
CA ASP A 7 32.40 3.10 -14.68
C ASP A 7 32.07 3.41 -13.21
N LYS A 8 33.01 4.03 -12.48
CA LYS A 8 32.75 4.54 -11.12
C LYS A 8 31.71 5.66 -11.11
N LEU A 9 31.76 6.56 -12.08
CA LEU A 9 30.78 7.65 -12.21
C LEU A 9 29.39 7.15 -12.60
N GLU A 10 29.30 6.14 -13.47
CA GLU A 10 28.01 5.54 -13.83
C GLU A 10 27.39 4.78 -12.66
N LYS A 11 28.17 4.01 -11.91
CA LYS A 11 27.69 3.35 -10.66
C LYS A 11 27.26 4.37 -9.61
N LEU A 12 27.98 5.48 -9.47
CA LEU A 12 27.62 6.57 -8.56
C LEU A 12 26.32 7.26 -9.00
N LYS A 13 26.13 7.52 -10.30
CA LYS A 13 24.88 8.09 -10.83
C LYS A 13 23.70 7.16 -10.61
N VAL A 14 23.86 5.85 -10.85
CA VAL A 14 22.80 4.85 -10.60
C VAL A 14 22.47 4.78 -9.11
N PHE A 15 23.47 4.80 -8.24
CA PHE A 15 23.29 4.84 -6.79
C PHE A 15 22.52 6.08 -6.33
N PHE A 16 22.91 7.28 -6.80
CA PHE A 16 22.20 8.51 -6.48
C PHE A 16 20.81 8.57 -7.11
N LYS A 17 20.61 8.01 -8.31
CA LYS A 17 19.29 7.95 -8.94
C LYS A 17 18.35 7.04 -8.15
N SER A 18 18.83 5.88 -7.70
CA SER A 18 18.10 5.00 -6.79
C SER A 18 17.81 5.65 -5.43
N SER A 19 18.75 6.44 -4.91
CA SER A 19 18.58 7.16 -3.65
C SER A 19 17.71 8.43 -3.78
N LEU A 20 17.57 9.00 -4.98
CA LEU A 20 16.82 10.23 -5.28
C LEU A 20 15.49 9.95 -6.01
N GLU A 21 15.15 8.68 -6.25
CA GLU A 21 13.80 8.21 -6.62
C GLU A 21 12.94 7.75 -5.40
N PRO A 22 13.00 8.32 -4.17
CA PRO A 22 12.09 7.91 -3.11
C PRO A 22 10.66 8.40 -3.35
N ALA A 23 10.41 9.17 -4.43
CA ALA A 23 9.08 9.71 -4.71
C ALA A 23 8.03 8.60 -4.93
N GLN A 24 8.41 7.46 -5.52
CA GLN A 24 7.47 6.37 -5.76
C GLN A 24 7.24 5.53 -4.50
N SER A 25 8.32 5.16 -3.78
CA SER A 25 8.20 4.37 -2.54
C SER A 25 7.54 5.15 -1.41
N ALA A 26 7.85 6.45 -1.25
CA ALA A 26 7.22 7.29 -0.24
C ALA A 26 5.72 7.46 -0.49
N ARG A 27 5.28 7.47 -1.75
CA ARG A 27 3.85 7.51 -2.09
C ARG A 27 3.14 6.21 -1.71
N VAL A 28 3.75 5.05 -1.99
CA VAL A 28 3.19 3.75 -1.59
C VAL A 28 3.04 3.66 -0.08
N VAL A 29 4.10 3.97 0.68
CA VAL A 29 4.05 3.97 2.15
C VAL A 29 2.99 4.94 2.70
N ALA A 30 2.83 6.11 2.09
CA ALA A 30 1.80 7.07 2.50
C ALA A 30 0.38 6.54 2.26
N TYR A 31 0.15 5.79 1.17
CA TYR A 31 -1.15 5.15 0.93
C TYR A 31 -1.42 4.02 1.92
N ASP A 32 -0.43 3.18 2.25
CA ASP A 32 -0.61 2.09 3.23
C ASP A 32 -1.04 2.62 4.61
N GLU A 33 -0.43 3.72 5.06
CA GLU A 33 -0.75 4.31 6.37
C GLU A 33 -2.12 5.00 6.39
N ILE A 34 -2.50 5.66 5.27
CA ILE A 34 -3.85 6.21 5.09
C ILE A 34 -4.89 5.09 5.04
N ASP A 35 -4.59 4.00 4.34
CA ASP A 35 -5.53 2.89 4.16
C ASP A 35 -5.79 2.19 5.51
N ALA A 36 -4.76 2.04 6.35
CA ALA A 36 -4.89 1.54 7.73
C ALA A 36 -5.67 2.50 8.64
N PHE A 37 -5.46 3.80 8.52
CA PHE A 37 -6.23 4.81 9.26
C PHE A 37 -7.71 4.77 8.89
N LEU A 38 -8.03 4.77 7.60
CA LEU A 38 -9.40 4.71 7.10
C LEU A 38 -10.11 3.41 7.53
N LEU A 39 -9.39 2.28 7.52
CA LEU A 39 -9.90 1.01 8.02
C LEU A 39 -10.36 1.11 9.49
N LEU A 40 -9.60 1.83 10.33
CA LEU A 40 -9.90 1.98 11.75
C LEU A 40 -11.03 2.99 11.99
N CYS A 41 -11.09 4.07 11.22
CA CYS A 41 -12.16 5.06 11.27
C CYS A 41 -13.51 4.47 10.82
N PHE A 42 -13.50 3.62 9.79
CA PHE A 42 -14.70 3.08 9.15
C PHE A 42 -14.87 1.58 9.35
N SER A 43 -14.32 1.02 10.43
CA SER A 43 -14.46 -0.41 10.76
C SER A 43 -15.92 -0.85 10.95
N ASP A 44 -16.81 0.09 11.28
CA ASP A 44 -18.27 -0.14 11.35
C ASP A 44 -18.84 -0.65 10.03
N ALA A 45 -18.34 -0.17 8.89
CA ALA A 45 -18.76 -0.65 7.58
C ALA A 45 -18.39 -2.12 7.36
N LEU A 46 -17.40 -2.63 8.10
CA LEU A 46 -16.96 -4.02 8.11
C LEU A 46 -17.67 -4.86 9.21
N GLY A 47 -18.57 -4.26 9.99
CA GLY A 47 -19.29 -4.92 11.08
C GLY A 47 -18.51 -4.97 12.41
N ILE A 48 -17.39 -4.26 12.53
CA ILE A 48 -16.63 -4.14 13.78
C ILE A 48 -17.08 -2.85 14.47
N PRO A 49 -17.77 -2.92 15.63
CA PRO A 49 -18.31 -1.73 16.28
C PRO A 49 -17.17 -0.82 16.77
N ASN A 50 -17.19 0.43 16.31
CA ASN A 50 -16.27 1.49 16.69
C ASN A 50 -17.00 2.50 17.61
N PRO A 51 -16.52 2.69 18.87
CA PRO A 51 -17.14 3.61 19.82
C PRO A 51 -17.05 5.09 19.40
N TYR A 52 -16.24 5.42 18.39
CA TYR A 52 -16.01 6.78 17.91
C TYR A 52 -16.66 7.07 16.54
N SER A 53 -17.45 6.16 15.98
CA SER A 53 -18.02 6.29 14.63
C SER A 53 -18.83 7.56 14.40
N TYR A 54 -19.50 8.05 15.45
CA TYR A 54 -20.23 9.32 15.40
C TYR A 54 -19.30 10.48 14.98
N TYR A 55 -18.13 10.58 15.61
CA TYR A 55 -17.16 11.63 15.31
C TYR A 55 -16.42 11.37 14.00
N MET A 56 -16.17 10.11 13.65
CA MET A 56 -15.51 9.77 12.39
C MET A 56 -16.40 10.07 11.18
N SER A 57 -17.73 10.08 11.35
CA SER A 57 -18.68 10.45 10.30
C SER A 57 -18.55 11.93 9.88
N GLU A 58 -18.02 12.80 10.75
CA GLU A 58 -17.73 14.20 10.40
C GLU A 58 -16.57 14.35 9.41
N LEU A 59 -15.70 13.34 9.32
CA LEU A 59 -14.59 13.29 8.37
C LEU A 59 -15.05 12.96 6.95
N LEU A 60 -16.16 12.21 6.81
CA LEU A 60 -16.69 11.74 5.52
C LEU A 60 -16.71 12.81 4.42
N PRO A 61 -17.26 14.04 4.60
CA PRO A 61 -17.29 15.04 3.53
C PRO A 61 -15.91 15.45 3.01
N TYR A 62 -14.84 15.28 3.79
CA TYR A 62 -13.48 15.63 3.40
C TYR A 62 -12.76 14.52 2.64
N ILE A 63 -13.19 13.28 2.80
CA ILE A 63 -12.55 12.08 2.21
C ILE A 63 -13.47 11.35 1.23
N ALA A 64 -14.70 11.85 1.02
CA ALA A 64 -15.72 11.19 0.23
C ALA A 64 -15.28 10.90 -1.21
N GLU A 65 -14.48 11.80 -1.79
CA GLU A 65 -13.97 11.65 -3.15
C GLU A 65 -12.90 10.56 -3.27
N ASP A 66 -12.14 10.31 -2.19
CA ASP A 66 -11.04 9.33 -2.15
C ASP A 66 -11.51 7.92 -1.74
N LEU A 67 -12.68 7.82 -1.09
CA LEU A 67 -13.28 6.56 -0.62
C LEU A 67 -13.39 5.49 -1.71
N PRO A 68 -13.91 5.76 -2.93
CA PRO A 68 -14.02 4.74 -3.96
C PRO A 68 -12.66 4.18 -4.41
N ALA A 69 -11.62 5.02 -4.44
CA ALA A 69 -10.28 4.58 -4.78
C ALA A 69 -9.69 3.70 -3.67
N TRP A 70 -9.92 4.05 -2.41
CA TRP A 70 -9.55 3.25 -1.24
C TRP A 70 -10.26 1.90 -1.20
N GLU A 71 -11.59 1.88 -1.40
CA GLU A 71 -12.38 0.64 -1.43
C GLU A 71 -11.86 -0.35 -2.47
N ASN A 72 -11.53 0.14 -3.66
CA ASN A 72 -10.96 -0.69 -4.72
C ASN A 72 -9.58 -1.27 -4.35
N ARG A 73 -8.71 -0.49 -3.68
CA ARG A 73 -7.42 -0.99 -3.18
C ARG A 73 -7.60 -2.08 -2.14
N MET A 74 -8.49 -1.86 -1.16
CA MET A 74 -8.82 -2.84 -0.12
C MET A 74 -9.35 -4.17 -0.68
N VAL A 75 -10.16 -4.10 -1.75
CA VAL A 75 -10.65 -5.31 -2.43
C VAL A 75 -9.52 -6.02 -3.19
N SER A 76 -8.65 -5.27 -3.88
CA SER A 76 -7.52 -5.82 -4.63
C SER A 76 -6.55 -6.58 -3.71
N ASP A 77 -6.11 -5.95 -2.62
CA ASP A 77 -5.18 -6.54 -1.65
C ASP A 77 -5.76 -7.79 -1.01
N ARG A 78 -7.06 -7.78 -0.69
CA ARG A 78 -7.78 -8.95 -0.20
C ARG A 78 -7.78 -10.07 -1.23
N LEU A 79 -8.02 -9.77 -2.51
CA LEU A 79 -8.09 -10.78 -3.56
C LEU A 79 -6.74 -11.47 -3.78
N GLU A 80 -5.66 -10.69 -3.81
CA GLU A 80 -4.28 -11.20 -3.84
C GLU A 80 -3.97 -12.04 -2.59
N GLY A 81 -4.44 -11.57 -1.43
CA GLY A 81 -4.46 -12.30 -0.17
C GLY A 81 -5.13 -13.68 -0.28
N LEU A 82 -6.31 -13.76 -0.89
CA LEU A 82 -7.03 -15.02 -1.02
C LEU A 82 -6.39 -15.94 -2.07
N GLN A 83 -5.78 -15.39 -3.11
CA GLN A 83 -5.07 -16.17 -4.13
C GLN A 83 -3.85 -16.88 -3.56
N HIS A 84 -3.03 -16.22 -2.73
CA HIS A 84 -1.87 -16.88 -2.12
C HIS A 84 -2.28 -18.00 -1.15
N LEU A 85 -3.36 -17.80 -0.39
CA LEU A 85 -3.90 -18.84 0.50
C LEU A 85 -4.47 -20.01 -0.30
N ALA A 86 -5.10 -19.74 -1.44
CA ALA A 86 -5.62 -20.77 -2.32
C ALA A 86 -4.51 -21.59 -2.99
N SER A 87 -3.41 -20.95 -3.42
CA SER A 87 -2.25 -21.66 -3.98
C SER A 87 -1.54 -22.51 -2.93
N ASP A 88 -1.33 -21.99 -1.72
CA ASP A 88 -0.69 -22.72 -0.63
C ASP A 88 -1.53 -23.96 -0.22
N LYS A 89 -2.86 -23.83 -0.19
CA LYS A 89 -3.77 -24.96 0.04
C LYS A 89 -3.73 -26.02 -1.07
N LEU A 90 -3.52 -25.62 -2.32
CA LEU A 90 -3.40 -26.55 -3.45
C LEU A 90 -2.09 -27.34 -3.40
N GLU A 91 -0.99 -26.72 -2.96
CA GLU A 91 0.29 -27.41 -2.77
C GLU A 91 0.27 -28.41 -1.61
N GLN A 92 -0.44 -28.09 -0.52
CA GLN A 92 -0.57 -29.00 0.63
C GLN A 92 -1.42 -30.24 0.36
N HIS A 93 -2.37 -30.17 -0.58
CA HIS A 93 -3.26 -31.29 -0.93
C HIS A 93 -2.75 -32.19 -2.06
N THR A 94 -1.65 -31.82 -2.73
CA THR A 94 -1.06 -32.59 -3.84
C THR A 94 0.14 -33.46 -3.42
N LEU A 95 0.35 -33.62 -2.11
CA LEU A 95 1.33 -34.55 -1.50
C LEU A 95 0.66 -35.75 -0.83
#